data_AF-C0DC55-F1
#
_entry.id   AF-C0DC55-F1
#
_cell.length_a   1.000
_cell.length_b   1.000
_cell.length_c   1.000
_cell.angle_alpha   90.00
_cell.angle_beta   90.00
_cell.angle_gamma   90.00
#
_symmetry.space_group_name_H-M   'P 1'
#
loop_
_entity.id
_entity.type
_entity.pdbx_description
1 polymer ?
#
loop_
_entity_poly.entity_id
_entity_poly.type
_entity_poly.pdbx_seq_one_letter_code
_entity_poly.pdbx_strand_id
1 'polypeptide(L)'
;QVWCYGWRRGRSGHRNMSGIFRLIWRWIMAILALRKTGGGADFDRLTAVPEDVAAGKRFLGAGSDETQEGTMPVQGSPSIMLPANGSVTLPAGKYTGGKVSQQIATMGEQSIGPGAKQITN
;
A
#
# COMPACT_ATOMS: atom_id res chain seq x y z
N GLN A 1 -26.53 11.76 -11.74
CA GLN A 1 -26.40 12.26 -13.11
C GLN A 1 -25.79 13.64 -13.06
N VAL A 2 -24.79 13.84 -13.92
CA VAL A 2 -23.98 15.05 -14.13
C VAL A 2 -24.87 16.26 -14.42
N TRP A 3 -24.49 17.46 -13.98
CA TRP A 3 -24.76 18.68 -14.75
C TRP A 3 -23.59 19.67 -14.57
N CYS A 4 -22.73 19.71 -15.58
CA CYS A 4 -21.71 20.73 -15.78
C CYS A 4 -22.38 21.98 -16.34
N TYR A 5 -22.20 23.14 -15.70
CA TYR A 5 -22.40 24.43 -16.36
C TYR A 5 -21.06 25.09 -16.66
N GLY A 6 -20.62 24.93 -17.91
CA GLY A 6 -19.63 25.81 -18.50
C GLY A 6 -20.27 27.16 -18.77
N TRP A 7 -19.68 28.24 -18.24
CA TRP A 7 -20.07 29.59 -18.62
C TRP A 7 -18.96 30.27 -19.44
N ARG A 8 -19.33 30.50 -20.70
CA ARG A 8 -18.55 31.03 -21.82
C ARG A 8 -18.09 32.47 -21.51
N ARG A 9 -16.79 32.76 -21.65
CA ARG A 9 -16.27 34.13 -21.57
C ARG A 9 -16.87 34.99 -22.70
N GLY A 10 -17.61 36.03 -22.33
CA GLY A 10 -17.95 37.16 -23.20
C GLY A 10 -17.28 38.43 -22.68
N ARG A 11 -16.34 38.97 -23.46
CA ARG A 11 -15.64 40.24 -23.20
C ARG A 11 -16.41 41.36 -23.91
N SER A 12 -16.46 42.53 -23.28
CA SER A 12 -16.86 43.86 -23.81
C SER A 12 -18.23 44.38 -23.37
N GLY A 13 -18.20 45.46 -22.59
CA GLY A 13 -19.39 46.17 -22.12
C GLY A 13 -19.10 47.05 -20.90
N HIS A 14 -18.13 47.97 -21.01
CA HIS A 14 -17.93 49.00 -19.98
C HIS A 14 -19.05 50.05 -20.13
N ARG A 15 -19.89 50.20 -19.10
CA ARG A 15 -20.53 51.45 -18.59
C ARG A 15 -21.97 51.23 -18.09
N ASN A 16 -22.12 50.70 -16.88
CA ASN A 16 -22.98 51.24 -15.79
C ASN A 16 -23.16 50.16 -14.72
N MET A 17 -22.23 50.11 -13.78
CA MET A 17 -22.37 49.29 -12.58
C MET A 17 -22.26 50.25 -11.40
N SER A 18 -23.34 50.42 -10.65
CA SER A 18 -23.42 51.40 -9.55
C SER A 18 -22.27 51.18 -8.57
N GLY A 19 -21.78 52.28 -7.96
CA GLY A 19 -20.59 52.24 -7.09
C GLY A 19 -20.68 51.22 -5.94
N ILE A 20 -21.89 50.95 -5.48
CA ILE A 20 -22.20 49.95 -4.45
C ILE A 20 -21.92 48.52 -4.96
N PHE A 21 -22.25 48.20 -6.21
CA PHE A 21 -21.97 46.88 -6.79
C PHE A 21 -20.47 46.65 -6.99
N ARG A 22 -19.70 47.70 -7.30
CA ARG A 22 -18.23 47.61 -7.37
C ARG A 22 -17.60 47.41 -6.00
N LEU A 23 -18.15 48.02 -4.94
CA LEU A 23 -17.67 47.85 -3.57
C LEU A 23 -17.98 46.43 -3.06
N ILE A 24 -19.22 45.97 -3.25
CA ILE A 24 -19.66 44.63 -2.86
C ILE A 24 -18.87 43.56 -3.61
N TRP A 25 -18.61 43.74 -4.91
CA TRP A 25 -17.76 42.81 -5.68
C TRP A 25 -16.30 42.80 -5.20
N ARG A 26 -15.71 43.95 -4.87
CA ARG A 26 -14.35 44.01 -4.28
C ARG A 26 -14.29 43.35 -2.91
N TRP A 27 -15.32 43.51 -2.08
CA TRP A 27 -15.43 42.85 -0.78
C TRP A 27 -15.64 41.34 -0.88
N ILE A 28 -16.52 40.89 -1.78
CA ILE A 28 -16.77 39.47 -2.04
C ILE A 28 -15.52 38.80 -2.62
N MET A 29 -14.81 39.44 -3.55
CA MET A 29 -13.54 38.90 -4.10
C MET A 29 -12.39 38.92 -3.09
N ALA A 30 -12.37 39.88 -2.16
CA ALA A 30 -11.39 39.90 -1.07
C ALA A 30 -11.66 38.80 -0.02
N ILE A 31 -12.93 38.48 0.24
CA ILE A 31 -13.36 37.40 1.15
C ILE A 31 -13.18 36.01 0.50
N LEU A 32 -13.38 35.87 -0.81
CA LEU A 32 -13.13 34.63 -1.57
C LEU A 32 -11.65 34.32 -1.76
N ALA A 33 -10.76 35.29 -1.53
CA ALA A 33 -9.33 35.05 -1.39
C ALA A 33 -8.96 34.47 -0.02
N LEU A 34 -9.87 33.68 0.58
CA LEU A 34 -9.61 32.78 1.71
C LEU A 34 -8.40 31.92 1.36
N ARG A 35 -7.28 32.45 1.82
CA ARG A 35 -5.93 31.90 1.92
C ARG A 35 -5.94 30.38 1.90
N LYS A 36 -5.83 29.77 0.72
CA LYS A 36 -5.34 28.39 0.59
C LYS A 36 -3.82 28.40 0.79
N THR A 37 -3.36 28.91 1.93
CA THR A 37 -2.01 28.64 2.41
C THR A 37 -2.12 27.47 3.36
N GLY A 38 -2.51 26.31 2.84
CA GLY A 38 -2.13 25.07 3.50
C GLY A 38 -0.62 25.00 3.35
N GLY A 39 0.11 25.01 4.46
CA GLY A 39 1.53 24.68 4.42
C GLY A 39 1.67 23.32 3.73
N GLY A 40 2.59 23.22 2.76
CA GLY A 40 2.89 21.94 2.11
C GLY A 40 3.19 20.89 3.17
N ALA A 41 2.77 19.65 2.94
CA ALA A 41 3.17 18.56 3.81
C ALA A 41 4.69 18.41 3.74
N ASP A 42 5.32 18.23 4.90
CA ASP A 42 6.76 18.00 5.00
C ASP A 42 7.06 16.56 4.56
N PHE A 43 7.66 16.40 3.38
CA PHE A 43 7.98 15.09 2.81
C PHE A 43 9.43 14.66 3.04
N ASP A 44 10.28 15.55 3.57
CA ASP A 44 11.71 15.32 3.77
C ASP A 44 12.01 14.21 4.80
N ARG A 45 11.08 14.00 5.74
CA ARG A 45 11.20 12.97 6.78
C ARG A 45 10.60 11.62 6.37
N LEU A 46 10.05 11.49 5.17
CA LEU A 46 9.52 10.22 4.68
C LEU A 46 10.66 9.33 4.20
N THR A 47 10.68 8.08 4.67
CA THR A 47 11.70 7.09 4.31
C THR A 47 11.15 5.93 3.49
N ALA A 48 9.81 5.84 3.35
CA ALA A 48 9.18 4.76 2.62
C ALA A 48 9.53 4.86 1.13
N VAL A 49 10.04 3.77 0.55
CA VAL A 49 10.24 3.63 -0.90
C VAL A 49 9.22 2.65 -1.48
N PRO A 50 9.05 2.57 -2.82
CA PRO A 50 8.08 1.66 -3.44
C PRO A 50 8.24 0.21 -2.98
N GLU A 51 9.46 -0.23 -2.74
CA GLU A 51 9.80 -1.59 -2.28
C GLU A 51 9.32 -1.89 -0.85
N ASP A 52 9.02 -0.86 -0.04
CA ASP A 52 8.52 -1.01 1.34
C ASP A 52 6.99 -1.15 1.40
N VAL A 53 6.31 -0.81 0.29
CA VAL A 53 4.85 -0.70 0.26
C VAL A 53 4.27 -1.81 -0.59
N ALA A 54 3.25 -2.48 -0.05
CA ALA A 54 2.55 -3.58 -0.72
C ALA A 54 2.09 -3.20 -2.13
N ALA A 55 2.31 -4.12 -3.07
CA ALA A 55 1.94 -3.96 -4.48
C ALA A 55 0.48 -3.49 -4.64
N GLY A 56 0.26 -2.51 -5.52
CA GLY A 56 -1.06 -1.93 -5.79
C GLY A 56 -1.57 -0.96 -4.71
N LYS A 57 -0.75 -0.61 -3.71
CA LYS A 57 -1.06 0.47 -2.76
C LYS A 57 -0.40 1.76 -3.19
N ARG A 58 -1.13 2.86 -3.04
CA ARG A 58 -0.65 4.22 -3.33
C ARG A 58 -0.17 4.88 -2.04
N PHE A 59 0.96 5.57 -2.10
CA PHE A 59 1.56 6.23 -0.94
C PHE A 59 2.34 7.49 -1.32
N LEU A 60 2.66 8.31 -0.33
CA LEU A 60 3.64 9.40 -0.43
C LEU A 60 4.88 8.94 0.33
N GLY A 61 6.06 9.11 -0.25
CA GLY A 61 7.28 8.44 0.20
C GLY A 61 8.52 9.30 0.02
N ALA A 62 9.67 8.70 0.30
CA ALA A 62 10.96 9.37 0.14
C ALA A 62 11.15 9.86 -1.30
N GLY A 63 11.68 11.08 -1.44
CA GLY A 63 12.16 11.61 -2.71
C GLY A 63 11.08 11.96 -3.74
N SER A 64 9.80 12.01 -3.35
CA SER A 64 8.74 12.54 -4.22
C SER A 64 7.57 13.13 -3.45
N ASP A 65 7.11 14.29 -3.90
CA ASP A 65 5.87 14.93 -3.47
C ASP A 65 4.64 14.38 -4.21
N GLU A 66 4.87 13.49 -5.18
CA GLU A 66 3.83 12.83 -5.96
C GLU A 66 3.45 11.47 -5.38
N THR A 67 2.22 11.03 -5.69
CA THR A 67 1.76 9.71 -5.28
C THR A 67 2.53 8.61 -6.02
N GLN A 68 3.21 7.77 -5.26
CA GLN A 68 3.91 6.58 -5.72
C GLN A 68 3.04 5.34 -5.56
N GLU A 69 3.40 4.27 -6.28
CA GLU A 69 2.76 2.95 -6.16
C GLU A 69 3.76 1.96 -5.56
N GLY A 70 3.33 1.22 -4.56
CA GLY A 70 4.12 0.18 -3.92
C GLY A 70 4.38 -0.98 -4.87
N THR A 71 5.54 -1.61 -4.73
CA THR A 71 6.00 -2.74 -5.55
C THR A 71 6.26 -4.00 -4.73
N MET A 72 6.16 -3.94 -3.39
CA MET A 72 6.43 -5.09 -2.52
C MET A 72 5.47 -6.25 -2.82
N PRO A 73 5.98 -7.43 -3.22
CA PRO A 73 5.14 -8.59 -3.49
C PRO A 73 4.34 -9.00 -2.26
N VAL A 74 3.08 -9.41 -2.45
CA VAL A 74 2.24 -9.95 -1.37
C VAL A 74 2.12 -11.46 -1.57
N GLN A 75 2.72 -12.23 -0.66
CA GLN A 75 2.84 -13.69 -0.73
C GLN A 75 1.64 -14.42 -0.07
N GLY A 76 0.80 -13.67 0.66
CA GLY A 76 -0.40 -14.24 1.30
C GLY A 76 -0.07 -15.21 2.43
N SER A 77 -0.82 -16.31 2.52
CA SER A 77 -0.70 -17.32 3.58
C SER A 77 -0.40 -18.71 3.01
N PRO A 78 0.86 -19.02 2.66
CA PRO A 78 1.24 -20.29 2.06
C PRO A 78 1.14 -21.46 3.06
N SER A 79 0.91 -22.66 2.54
CA SER A 79 1.02 -23.92 3.28
C SER A 79 2.13 -24.76 2.66
N ILE A 80 3.24 -24.93 3.39
CA ILE A 80 4.44 -25.60 2.89
C ILE A 80 4.60 -26.93 3.62
N MET A 81 4.87 -27.99 2.85
CA MET A 81 5.19 -29.31 3.39
C MET A 81 6.68 -29.61 3.16
N LEU A 82 7.43 -29.76 4.24
CA LEU A 82 8.85 -30.10 4.21
C LEU A 82 9.04 -31.62 4.38
N PRO A 83 9.90 -32.26 3.59
CA PRO A 83 10.36 -33.61 3.89
C PRO A 83 11.27 -33.61 5.15
N ALA A 84 11.59 -34.80 5.66
CA ALA A 84 12.59 -34.95 6.72
C ALA A 84 13.93 -34.33 6.28
N ASN A 85 14.50 -33.47 7.13
CA ASN A 85 15.71 -32.68 6.83
C ASN A 85 15.60 -31.75 5.60
N GLY A 86 14.39 -31.47 5.12
CA GLY A 86 14.15 -30.55 4.00
C GLY A 86 14.22 -29.08 4.42
N SER A 87 14.57 -28.22 3.46
CA SER A 87 14.57 -26.77 3.60
C SER A 87 13.79 -26.12 2.46
N VAL A 88 13.17 -24.96 2.73
CA VAL A 88 12.50 -24.13 1.72
C VAL A 88 13.02 -22.71 1.81
N THR A 89 13.23 -22.07 0.65
CA THR A 89 13.53 -20.63 0.60
C THR A 89 12.23 -19.87 0.35
N LEU A 90 11.95 -18.90 1.20
CA LEU A 90 10.80 -18.00 1.04
C LEU A 90 11.22 -16.78 0.21
N PRO A 91 10.54 -16.48 -0.91
CA PRO A 91 10.81 -15.26 -1.65
C PRO A 91 10.49 -14.02 -0.80
N ALA A 92 11.16 -12.90 -1.09
CA ALA A 92 10.87 -11.64 -0.44
C ALA A 92 9.41 -11.21 -0.69
N GLY A 93 8.83 -10.53 0.31
CA GLY A 93 7.49 -9.98 0.23
C GLY A 93 6.71 -10.10 1.54
N LYS A 94 5.49 -9.55 1.52
CA LYS A 94 4.60 -9.51 2.68
C LYS A 94 3.79 -10.80 2.79
N TYR A 95 3.93 -11.48 3.93
CA TYR A 95 3.10 -12.61 4.31
C TYR A 95 1.95 -12.17 5.21
N THR A 96 0.76 -12.73 5.00
CA THR A 96 -0.43 -12.51 5.84
C THR A 96 -0.65 -13.64 6.84
N GLY A 97 0.19 -14.67 6.79
CA GLY A 97 0.10 -15.88 7.62
C GLY A 97 0.82 -17.03 6.94
N GLY A 98 0.48 -18.26 7.34
CA GLY A 98 0.96 -19.48 6.68
C GLY A 98 1.07 -20.65 7.65
N LYS A 99 1.35 -21.83 7.09
CA LYS A 99 1.60 -23.05 7.86
C LYS A 99 2.79 -23.79 7.26
N VAL A 100 3.61 -24.37 8.12
CA VAL A 100 4.66 -25.30 7.74
C VAL A 100 4.36 -26.63 8.42
N SER A 101 4.23 -27.69 7.64
CA SER A 101 4.13 -29.07 8.12
C SER A 101 5.37 -29.84 7.70
N GLN A 102 5.79 -30.78 8.55
CA GLN A 102 6.83 -31.73 8.22
C GLN A 102 6.26 -33.14 8.30
N GLN A 103 6.52 -33.94 7.28
CA GLN A 103 6.16 -35.35 7.30
C GLN A 103 7.42 -36.18 7.54
N ILE A 104 7.45 -36.87 8.67
CA ILE A 104 8.50 -37.84 9.01
C ILE A 104 7.83 -39.22 9.01
N ALA A 105 8.38 -40.15 8.23
CA ALA A 105 7.96 -41.54 8.31
C ALA A 105 8.35 -42.09 9.68
N THR A 106 7.37 -42.52 10.47
CA THR A 106 7.61 -43.25 11.71
C THR A 106 7.74 -44.74 11.39
N MET A 107 8.66 -45.45 12.05
CA MET A 107 8.59 -46.91 12.05
C MET A 107 7.36 -47.34 12.86
N GLY A 108 6.65 -48.35 12.37
CA GLY A 108 5.52 -48.97 13.07
C GLY A 108 5.97 -49.78 14.29
N GLU A 109 5.04 -50.45 14.96
CA GLU A 109 5.34 -51.30 16.11
C GLU A 109 6.39 -52.37 15.77
N GLN A 110 7.43 -52.46 16.59
CA GLN A 110 8.44 -53.51 16.50
C GLN A 110 8.32 -54.41 17.72
N SER A 111 8.07 -55.71 17.50
CA SER A 111 8.14 -56.72 18.55
C SER A 111 9.51 -57.38 18.52
N ILE A 112 10.31 -57.15 19.56
CA ILE A 112 11.62 -57.78 19.75
C ILE A 112 11.47 -58.88 20.80
N GLY A 113 11.38 -60.12 20.34
CA GLY A 113 11.38 -61.28 21.22
C GLY A 113 12.82 -61.63 21.64
N PRO A 114 13.09 -61.95 22.92
CA PRO A 114 14.40 -62.45 23.34
C PRO A 114 14.63 -63.84 22.72
N GLY A 115 15.40 -63.90 21.63
CA GLY A 115 15.85 -65.13 21.00
C GLY A 115 17.38 -65.18 20.99
N ALA A 116 17.97 -66.31 21.41
CA ALA A 116 19.40 -66.49 21.63
C ALA A 116 20.29 -66.51 20.36
N LYS A 117 19.91 -65.81 19.29
CA LYS A 117 20.73 -65.64 18.08
C LYS A 117 20.69 -64.18 17.65
N GLN A 118 21.63 -63.41 18.19
CA GLN A 118 22.00 -62.10 17.68
C GLN A 118 22.41 -62.25 16.21
N ILE A 119 21.67 -61.61 15.31
CA ILE A 119 22.09 -61.45 13.92
C ILE A 119 23.14 -60.33 13.94
N THR A 120 24.40 -60.67 13.72
CA THR A 120 25.42 -59.68 13.38
C THR A 120 25.28 -59.34 11.91
N ASN A 121 25.24 -58.05 11.60
CA ASN A 121 25.40 -57.54 10.23
C ASN A 121 26.86 -57.72 9.78
#